data_AF-A0A1Q8ARD3-F1
#
_entry.id   AF-A0A1Q8ARD3-F1
#
_cell.length_a   1.000
_cell.length_b   1.000
_cell.length_c   1.000
_cell.angle_alpha   90.00
_cell.angle_beta   90.00
_cell.angle_gamma   90.00
#
_symmetry.space_group_name_H-M   'P 1'
#
loop_
_entity.id
_entity.type
_entity.pdbx_description
1 polymer ?
#
loop_
_entity_poly.entity_id
_entity_poly.type
_entity_poly.pdbx_seq_one_letter_code
_entity_poly.pdbx_strand_id
1 'polypeptide(L)' 'MYAPEAGGPPVPPLMRLFNLLSDPKEDTDIKDANPWVQSVTDRILNEFNATIQRYPHVPPNAPDPYLPPKK' A
#
# COMPACT_ATOMS: atom_id res chain seq x y z
N MET A 1 7.66 5.37 10.09
CA MET A 1 7.57 4.16 10.92
C MET A 1 7.91 4.56 12.34
N TYR A 2 7.03 4.29 13.30
CA TYR A 2 7.42 4.39 14.71
C TYR A 2 8.38 3.23 14.97
N ALA A 3 9.64 3.52 15.26
CA ALA A 3 10.58 2.50 15.70
C ALA A 3 10.10 2.04 17.09
N PRO A 4 9.95 0.73 17.34
CA PRO A 4 9.72 0.29 18.71
C PRO A 4 10.92 0.71 19.57
N GLU A 5 10.64 1.17 20.79
CA GLU A 5 11.64 1.37 21.84
C GLU A 5 12.55 0.13 21.90
N ALA A 6 13.87 0.32 22.02
CA ALA A 6 14.86 -0.75 21.91
C ALA A 6 14.52 -1.94 22.83
N GLY A 7 14.14 -3.08 22.24
CA GLY A 7 13.81 -4.32 22.96
C GLY A 7 12.32 -4.66 23.09
N GLY A 8 11.40 -3.84 22.59
CA GLY A 8 9.97 -4.18 22.52
C GLY A 8 9.67 -5.29 21.50
N PRO A 9 8.59 -6.08 21.67
CA PRO A 9 8.18 -7.03 20.65
C PRO A 9 7.95 -6.29 19.31
N PRO A 10 8.26 -6.91 18.16
CA PRO A 10 8.01 -6.29 16.86
C PRO A 10 6.53 -5.96 16.78
N VAL A 11 6.20 -4.66 16.80
CA VAL A 11 4.84 -4.19 16.53
C VAL A 11 4.64 -4.45 15.04
N PRO A 12 3.74 -5.36 14.63
CA PRO A 12 3.45 -5.55 13.23
C PRO A 12 3.07 -4.18 12.64
N PRO A 13 3.48 -3.82 11.41
CA PRO A 13 2.92 -2.65 10.77
C PRO A 13 1.40 -2.88 10.69
N LEU A 14 0.66 -2.26 11.59
CA LEU A 14 -0.79 -2.42 11.67
C LEU A 14 -1.37 -1.73 10.45
N MET A 15 -2.05 -2.49 9.59
CA MET A 15 -2.91 -1.93 8.56
C MET A 15 -3.81 -0.88 9.22
N ARG A 16 -3.92 0.30 8.62
CA ARG A 16 -4.91 1.31 9.00
C ARG A 16 -5.90 1.44 7.84
N LEU A 17 -7.17 1.59 8.17
CA LEU A 17 -8.21 1.76 7.18
C LEU A 17 -8.93 3.09 7.42
N PHE A 18 -9.04 3.90 6.37
CA PHE A 18 -9.70 5.20 6.40
C PHE A 18 -10.72 5.30 5.27
N ASN A 19 -11.81 6.01 5.52
CA ASN A 19 -12.73 6.43 4.48
C ASN A 19 -12.48 7.91 4.16
N LEU A 20 -11.79 8.18 3.05
CA LEU A 20 -11.39 9.53 2.65
C LEU A 20 -12.57 10.48 2.36
N LEU A 21 -13.78 9.96 2.10
CA LEU A 21 -14.95 10.80 1.89
C LEU A 21 -15.46 11.42 3.21
N SER A 22 -15.37 10.67 4.31
CA SER A 22 -15.81 11.12 5.63
C SER A 22 -14.66 11.62 6.51
N ASP A 23 -13.45 11.15 6.26
CA ASP A 23 -12.24 11.47 7.01
C ASP A 23 -11.05 11.74 6.06
N PRO A 24 -11.00 12.92 5.40
CA PRO A 24 -9.93 13.27 4.48
C PRO A 24 -8.55 13.43 5.14
N LYS A 25 -8.50 13.55 6.48
CA LYS A 25 -7.26 13.73 7.25
C LYS A 25 -6.68 12.43 7.77
N GLU A 26 -7.41 11.32 7.64
CA GLU A 26 -6.99 10.00 8.10
C GLU A 26 -6.77 9.93 9.63
N ASP A 27 -7.60 10.66 10.39
CA ASP A 27 -7.50 10.72 11.85
C ASP A 27 -8.14 9.49 12.52
N THR A 28 -9.13 8.85 11.88
CA THR A 28 -9.95 7.78 12.46
C THR A 28 -9.73 6.45 11.76
N ASP A 29 -9.01 5.54 12.42
CA ASP A 29 -8.83 4.17 11.92
C ASP A 29 -10.11 3.33 12.15
N ILE A 30 -10.72 2.87 11.06
CA ILE A 30 -12.00 2.13 11.07
C ILE A 30 -11.82 0.63 10.76
N LYS A 31 -10.59 0.11 10.78
CA LYS A 31 -10.30 -1.30 10.41
C LYS A 31 -11.08 -2.32 11.24
N ASP A 32 -11.23 -2.06 12.54
CA ASP A 32 -11.83 -3.01 13.48
C ASP A 32 -13.35 -3.13 13.27
N ALA A 33 -13.98 -2.08 12.75
CA ALA A 33 -15.37 -2.08 12.33
C ALA A 33 -15.60 -2.70 10.94
N ASN A 34 -14.54 -2.88 10.14
CA ASN A 34 -14.61 -3.35 8.75
C ASN A 34 -13.57 -4.46 8.46
N PRO A 35 -13.59 -5.58 9.21
CA PRO A 35 -12.52 -6.60 9.15
C PRO A 35 -12.39 -7.28 7.78
N TRP A 36 -13.48 -7.35 7.00
CA TRP A 36 -13.49 -7.98 5.68
C TRP A 36 -12.58 -7.26 4.67
N VAL A 37 -12.35 -5.95 4.87
CA VAL A 37 -11.56 -5.11 3.95
C VAL A 37 -10.12 -5.58 3.88
N GLN A 38 -9.58 -6.13 4.97
CA GLN A 38 -8.21 -6.66 4.99
C GLN A 38 -7.99 -7.68 3.88
N SER A 39 -8.86 -8.68 3.78
CA SER A 39 -8.71 -9.75 2.78
C SER A 39 -8.81 -9.25 1.33
N VAL A 40 -9.65 -8.23 1.08
CA VAL A 40 -9.79 -7.62 -0.24
C VAL A 40 -8.53 -6.83 -0.60
N THR A 41 -8.02 -6.02 0.34
CA THR A 41 -6.78 -5.25 0.17
C THR A 41 -5.58 -6.17 -0.04
N ASP A 42 -5.45 -7.23 0.76
CA ASP A 42 -4.36 -8.21 0.63
C ASP A 42 -4.36 -8.85 -0.76
N ARG A 43 -5.54 -9.21 -1.30
CA ARG A 43 -5.64 -9.74 -2.67
C ARG A 43 -5.14 -8.74 -3.71
N ILE A 44 -5.58 -7.48 -3.64
CA ILE A 44 -5.18 -6.43 -4.58
C ILE A 44 -3.67 -6.19 -4.51
N LEU A 45 -3.09 -6.12 -3.30
CA LEU A 45 -1.66 -5.96 -3.11
C LEU A 45 -0.87 -7.15 -3.65
N ASN A 46 -1.35 -8.38 -3.43
CA ASN A 46 -0.70 -9.58 -3.96
C ASN A 46 -0.71 -9.62 -5.49
N GLU A 47 -1.85 -9.29 -6.11
CA GLU A 47 -1.96 -9.20 -7.57
C GLU A 47 -1.02 -8.11 -8.12
N PHE A 48 -1.00 -6.92 -7.51
CA PHE A 48 -0.10 -5.84 -7.87
C PHE A 48 1.38 -6.26 -7.75
N ASN A 49 1.79 -6.86 -6.64
CA ASN A 49 3.15 -7.35 -6.43
C ASN A 49 3.56 -8.42 -7.45
N ALA A 50 2.62 -9.30 -7.85
CA ALA A 50 2.86 -10.25 -8.93
C ALA A 50 3.09 -9.55 -10.28
N THR A 51 2.38 -8.45 -10.55
CA THR A 51 2.64 -7.65 -11.76
C THR A 51 4.00 -6.97 -11.74
N ILE A 52 4.48 -6.49 -10.57
CA ILE A 52 5.79 -5.85 -10.44
C ILE A 52 6.92 -6.82 -10.77
N GLN A 53 6.79 -8.10 -10.41
CA GLN A 53 7.77 -9.12 -10.78
C GLN A 53 7.91 -9.29 -12.29
N ARG A 54 6.82 -9.07 -13.05
CA ARG A 54 6.80 -9.13 -14.51
C ARG A 54 7.18 -7.79 -15.17
N TYR A 55 6.75 -6.69 -14.55
CA TYR A 55 6.91 -5.32 -15.03
C TYR A 55 7.54 -4.48 -13.90
N PRO A 56 8.88 -4.52 -13.76
CA PRO A 56 9.55 -3.84 -12.66
C PRO A 56 9.35 -2.33 -12.74
N HIS A 57 9.39 -1.67 -11.58
CA HIS A 57 9.30 -0.21 -11.51
C HIS A 57 10.46 0.45 -12.26
N VAL A 58 10.17 1.60 -12.87
CA VAL A 58 11.18 2.47 -13.46
C VAL A 58 12.11 2.95 -12.35
N PRO A 59 13.45 2.77 -12.47
CA PRO A 59 14.37 3.25 -11.46
C PRO A 59 14.27 4.77 -11.26
N PRO A 60 14.56 5.28 -10.05
CA PRO A 60 14.61 6.72 -9.82
C PRO A 60 15.55 7.41 -10.82
N ASN A 61 15.09 8.52 -11.41
CA ASN A 61 15.81 9.31 -12.43
C ASN A 61 16.07 8.61 -13.77
N ALA A 62 15.56 7.40 -14.01
CA ALA A 62 15.64 6.79 -15.34
C ALA A 62 14.65 7.49 -16.31
N PRO A 63 14.99 7.61 -17.60
CA PRO A 63 14.05 8.10 -18.62
C PRO A 63 12.84 7.16 -18.72
N ASP A 64 11.66 7.73 -18.98
CA ASP A 64 10.43 6.96 -19.14
C ASP A 64 10.59 5.94 -20.29
N PRO A 65 10.45 4.63 -20.04
CA PRO A 65 10.59 3.61 -21.07
C PRO A 65 9.42 3.59 -22.07
N TYR A 66 8.30 4.27 -21.79
CA TYR A 66 7.14 4.28 -22.66
C TYR A 66 7.40 5.12 -23.93
N LEU A 67 7.34 4.46 -25.09
CA LEU A 67 7.30 5.11 -26.40
C LEU A 67 5.88 4.98 -26.97
N PRO A 68 5.15 6.10 -27.20
CA PRO A 68 3.80 6.04 -27.75
C PRO A 68 3.82 5.43 -29.16
N PRO A 69 2.78 4.64 -29.53
CA PRO A 69 2.69 4.06 -30.86
C PRO A 69 2.64 5.17 -31.92
N LYS A 70 3.39 4.98 -33.01
CA LYS A 70 3.36 5.89 -34.17
C LYS A 70 2.01 5.74 -34.86
N LYS A 71 1.39 6.86 -35.20
CA LYS A 71 0.16 6.93 -36.00
C LYS A 71 0.36 6.34 -37.38
#